data_AF-A0A6A5X1R9-F1
#
_entry.id   AF-A0A6A5X1R9-F1
#
_cell.length_a   1.000
_cell.length_b   1.000
_cell.length_c   1.000
_cell.angle_alpha   90.00
_cell.angle_beta   90.00
_cell.angle_gamma   90.00
#
_symmetry.space_group_name_H-M   'P 1'
#
loop_
_entity.id
_entity.type
_entity.pdbx_description
1 polymer ?
#
loop_
_entity_poly.entity_id
_entity_poly.type
_entity_poly.pdbx_seq_one_letter_code
_entity_poly.pdbx_strand_id
1 'polypeptide(L)'
;MANVLAGGDGLMGQFPLEQWFFEMPVCTRWWMTAALSASVLVQCHIINPFQLFYSFRTYWRLITTFFYFGPLSLDLLYHIFFLQRYSRLLEESSGRSPAHFSWLLTFASTLLLCIAPMFSMAFLGTALSSTLIYIWSRKNPDTMLSFLGLIVFRAPYLPWVLLAFSLVMHGTVPKDEMCGIVVGHIWYFFNDVYPPLHGGHSPLDPPTWWIRLFDGPPPPPVVETAEDDGFADHGAVDNGPSADVPAQ
;
A
#
# COMPACT_ATOMS: atom_id res chain seq x y z
N MET A 1 -7.58 36.35 -32.83
CA MET A 1 -6.71 36.40 -31.63
C MET A 1 -7.57 36.50 -30.37
N ALA A 2 -8.33 35.44 -30.09
CA ALA A 2 -9.22 35.36 -28.94
C ALA A 2 -9.03 33.98 -28.29
N ASN A 3 -8.21 33.91 -27.24
CA ASN A 3 -8.36 32.97 -26.12
C ASN A 3 -7.24 33.17 -25.08
N VAL A 4 -7.37 34.19 -24.23
CA VAL A 4 -6.55 34.31 -23.01
C VAL A 4 -7.43 34.58 -21.76
N LEU A 5 -8.74 34.27 -21.82
CA LEU A 5 -9.66 34.55 -20.70
C LEU A 5 -10.59 33.37 -20.37
N ALA A 6 -10.03 32.18 -20.21
CA ALA A 6 -10.72 31.04 -19.59
C ALA A 6 -9.71 30.20 -18.80
N GLY A 7 -9.51 30.56 -17.54
CA GLY A 7 -8.68 29.85 -16.57
C GLY A 7 -8.95 30.34 -15.15
N GLY A 8 -10.22 30.65 -14.87
CA GLY A 8 -10.70 30.70 -13.50
C GLY A 8 -10.94 29.26 -13.00
N ASP A 9 -10.74 29.10 -11.69
CA ASP A 9 -11.06 27.91 -10.87
C ASP A 9 -9.96 26.86 -10.75
N GLY A 10 -9.20 26.91 -9.66
CA GLY A 10 -8.39 25.78 -9.20
C GLY A 10 -7.37 26.07 -8.11
N LEU A 11 -6.91 27.32 -7.96
CA LEU A 11 -6.06 27.75 -6.83
C LEU A 11 -6.90 28.06 -5.58
N MET A 12 -7.90 27.22 -5.28
CA MET A 12 -8.48 27.20 -3.94
C MET A 12 -7.37 26.73 -3.01
N GLY A 13 -7.00 27.55 -2.03
CA GLY A 13 -5.97 27.25 -1.05
C GLY A 13 -6.27 25.95 -0.32
N GLN A 14 -5.79 24.83 -0.87
CA GLN A 14 -5.82 23.56 -0.17
C GLN A 14 -4.91 23.73 1.04
N PHE A 15 -5.47 23.54 2.22
CA PHE A 15 -4.69 23.50 3.43
C PHE A 15 -3.57 22.47 3.24
N PRO A 16 -2.34 22.68 3.77
CA PRO A 16 -1.25 21.71 3.61
C PRO A 16 -1.62 20.30 4.09
N LEU A 17 -2.61 20.19 4.99
CA LEU A 17 -3.19 18.93 5.46
C LEU A 17 -4.07 18.24 4.40
N GLU A 18 -4.80 19.01 3.60
CA GLU A 18 -5.65 18.49 2.53
C GLU A 18 -4.79 17.90 1.42
N GLN A 19 -3.76 18.62 0.98
CA GLN A 19 -2.75 18.11 0.03
C GLN A 19 -2.09 16.85 0.57
N TRP A 20 -1.60 16.88 1.81
CA TRP A 20 -0.99 15.73 2.46
C TRP A 20 -1.93 14.52 2.53
N PHE A 21 -3.23 14.73 2.76
CA PHE A 21 -4.23 13.66 2.79
C PHE A 21 -4.53 13.08 1.40
N PHE A 22 -4.59 13.93 0.36
CA PHE A 22 -4.84 13.47 -1.01
C PHE A 22 -3.59 12.88 -1.69
N GLU A 23 -2.40 13.25 -1.25
CA GLU A 23 -1.13 12.62 -1.64
C GLU A 23 -0.98 11.18 -1.11
N MET A 24 -1.76 10.80 -0.10
CA MET A 24 -1.70 9.44 0.42
C MET A 24 -2.29 8.43 -0.56
N PRO A 25 -1.61 7.28 -0.72
CA PRO A 25 -2.19 6.13 -1.39
C PRO A 25 -3.54 5.71 -0.78
N VAL A 26 -4.41 5.15 -1.62
CA VAL A 26 -5.84 4.98 -1.32
C VAL A 26 -6.07 4.04 -0.14
N CYS A 27 -5.37 2.89 -0.08
CA CYS A 27 -5.57 1.92 1.00
C CYS A 27 -5.08 2.49 2.34
N THR A 28 -3.88 3.09 2.34
CA THR A 28 -3.30 3.73 3.52
C THR A 28 -4.20 4.87 4.03
N ARG A 29 -4.74 5.69 3.14
CA ARG A 29 -5.61 6.82 3.48
C ARG A 29 -6.89 6.38 4.20
N TRP A 30 -7.61 5.42 3.63
CA TRP A 30 -8.85 4.90 4.23
C TRP A 30 -8.59 4.21 5.55
N TRP A 31 -7.48 3.46 5.66
CA TRP A 31 -7.09 2.85 6.92
C TRP A 31 -6.83 3.91 7.98
N MET A 32 -5.94 4.86 7.72
CA MET A 32 -5.56 5.86 8.72
C MET A 32 -6.77 6.67 9.19
N THR A 33 -7.68 6.99 8.27
CA THR A 33 -8.98 7.62 8.59
C THR A 33 -9.83 6.74 9.50
N ALA A 34 -9.93 5.43 9.22
CA ALA A 34 -10.65 4.47 10.04
C ALA A 34 -10.00 4.28 11.43
N ALA A 35 -8.67 4.24 11.52
CA ALA A 35 -7.95 4.10 12.78
C ALA A 35 -8.08 5.34 13.68
N LEU A 36 -7.96 6.54 13.09
CA LEU A 36 -8.16 7.80 13.81
C LEU A 36 -9.61 7.96 14.26
N SER A 37 -10.58 7.72 13.37
CA SER A 37 -12.00 7.81 13.72
C SER A 37 -12.39 6.82 14.82
N ALA A 38 -11.90 5.58 14.77
CA ALA A 38 -12.12 4.60 15.83
C ALA A 38 -11.56 5.07 17.18
N SER A 39 -10.35 5.66 17.18
CA SER A 39 -9.73 6.20 18.39
C SER A 39 -10.52 7.38 18.98
N VAL A 40 -11.00 8.30 18.13
CA VAL A 40 -11.82 9.45 18.53
C VAL A 40 -13.18 9.00 19.08
N LEU A 41 -13.84 8.05 18.42
CA LEU A 41 -15.15 7.53 18.85
C LEU A 41 -15.09 6.88 20.24
N VAL A 42 -13.99 6.20 20.55
CA VAL A 42 -13.77 5.63 21.89
C VAL A 42 -13.48 6.73 22.92
N GLN A 43 -12.72 7.77 22.56
CA GLN A 43 -12.45 8.90 23.45
C GLN A 43 -13.71 9.72 23.78
N CYS A 44 -14.60 9.89 22.80
CA CYS A 44 -15.88 10.57 22.99
C CYS A 44 -16.90 9.72 23.80
N HIS A 45 -16.52 8.53 24.28
CA HIS A 45 -17.39 7.56 24.95
C HIS A 45 -18.63 7.14 24.12
N ILE A 46 -18.60 7.35 22.80
CA ILE A 46 -19.68 6.95 21.90
C ILE A 46 -19.65 5.41 21.74
N ILE A 47 -18.45 4.82 21.75
CA ILE A 47 -18.26 3.37 21.65
C ILE A 47 -17.45 2.87 22.85
N ASN A 48 -17.94 1.83 23.51
CA ASN A 48 -17.21 1.19 24.61
C ASN A 48 -16.07 0.32 24.06
N PRO A 49 -14.84 0.37 24.63
CA PRO A 49 -13.73 -0.50 24.23
C PRO A 49 -14.08 -1.99 24.23
N PHE A 50 -14.96 -2.42 25.15
CA PHE A 50 -15.47 -3.80 25.24
C PHE A 50 -16.28 -4.26 24.02
N GLN A 51 -16.82 -3.34 23.22
CA GLN A 51 -17.50 -3.67 21.96
C GLN A 51 -16.51 -3.92 20.81
N LEU A 52 -15.29 -3.39 20.91
CA LEU A 52 -14.19 -3.65 19.97
C LEU A 52 -13.33 -4.85 20.37
N PHE A 53 -13.60 -5.47 21.52
CA PHE A 53 -12.89 -6.66 21.96
C PHE A 53 -13.06 -7.81 20.96
N TYR A 54 -11.95 -8.48 20.65
CA TYR A 54 -11.93 -9.65 19.78
C TYR A 54 -12.96 -10.70 20.24
N SER A 55 -13.91 -11.02 19.37
CA SER A 55 -14.90 -12.06 19.61
C SER A 55 -15.13 -12.82 18.31
N PHE A 56 -14.83 -14.12 18.33
CA PHE A 56 -14.90 -15.01 17.17
C PHE A 56 -16.31 -15.12 16.57
N ARG A 57 -17.35 -14.81 17.35
CA ARG A 57 -18.76 -15.00 16.95
C ARG A 57 -19.31 -13.87 16.08
N THR A 58 -18.53 -12.83 15.81
CA THR A 58 -19.05 -11.57 15.31
C THR A 58 -18.14 -10.97 14.24
N TYR A 59 -18.54 -11.12 12.97
CA TYR A 59 -17.73 -10.72 11.80
C TYR A 59 -17.30 -9.25 11.81
N TRP A 60 -18.14 -8.34 12.31
CA TRP A 60 -17.80 -6.91 12.38
C TRP A 60 -16.72 -6.60 13.43
N ARG A 61 -16.61 -7.40 14.50
CA ARG A 61 -15.58 -7.21 15.55
C ARG A 61 -14.19 -7.62 15.07
N LEU A 62 -14.11 -8.60 14.18
CA LEU A 62 -12.83 -9.01 13.57
C LEU A 62 -12.20 -7.83 12.82
N ILE A 63 -13.03 -7.06 12.10
CA ILE A 63 -12.58 -5.90 11.33
C ILE A 63 -12.23 -4.73 12.26
N THR A 64 -13.08 -4.41 13.25
CA THR A 64 -12.84 -3.24 14.13
C THR A 64 -11.61 -3.40 15.04
N THR A 65 -11.17 -4.62 15.35
CA THR A 65 -9.95 -4.87 16.15
C THR A 65 -8.65 -4.38 15.50
N PHE A 66 -8.63 -4.22 14.17
CA PHE A 66 -7.48 -3.71 13.41
C PHE A 66 -7.39 -2.18 13.40
N PHE A 67 -8.51 -1.51 13.65
CA PHE A 67 -8.57 -0.05 13.65
C PHE A 67 -8.39 0.55 15.05
N TYR A 68 -8.38 -0.28 16.09
CA TYR A 68 -8.20 0.18 17.46
C TYR A 68 -6.77 -0.01 17.94
N PHE A 69 -6.18 1.09 18.39
CA PHE A 69 -4.79 1.18 18.85
C PHE A 69 -4.67 1.60 20.32
N GLY A 70 -5.79 1.65 21.06
CA GLY A 70 -5.79 2.06 22.46
C GLY A 70 -6.38 3.46 22.71
N PRO A 71 -6.30 3.96 23.96
CA PRO A 71 -6.76 5.30 24.32
C PRO A 71 -5.85 6.39 23.74
N LEU A 72 -6.35 7.63 23.66
CA LEU A 72 -5.54 8.78 23.23
C LEU A 72 -4.35 8.97 24.19
N SER A 73 -3.15 8.62 23.71
CA SER A 73 -1.90 8.69 24.45
C SER A 73 -0.74 8.94 23.47
N LEU A 74 0.45 9.28 23.99
CA LEU A 74 1.66 9.38 23.15
C LEU A 74 1.99 8.05 22.46
N ASP A 75 1.61 6.94 23.08
CA ASP A 75 1.75 5.60 22.51
C ASP A 75 0.91 5.41 21.24
N LEU A 76 -0.37 5.80 21.28
CA LEU A 76 -1.24 5.81 20.11
C LEU A 76 -0.65 6.65 18.97
N LEU A 77 -0.18 7.86 19.29
CA LEU A 77 0.36 8.78 18.31
C LEU A 77 1.58 8.17 17.60
N TYR A 78 2.48 7.57 18.37
CA TYR A 78 3.63 6.86 17.86
C TYR A 78 3.23 5.70 16.93
N HIS A 79 2.27 4.87 17.34
CA HIS A 79 1.80 3.73 16.56
C HIS A 79 1.14 4.17 15.24
N ILE A 80 0.29 5.19 15.28
CA ILE A 80 -0.36 5.74 14.09
C ILE A 80 0.66 6.41 13.17
N PHE A 81 1.63 7.14 13.72
CA PHE A 81 2.70 7.77 12.93
C PHE A 81 3.50 6.73 12.14
N PHE A 82 3.95 5.67 12.82
CA PHE A 82 4.73 4.63 12.16
C PHE A 82 3.88 3.80 11.20
N LEU A 83 2.64 3.46 11.57
CA LEU A 83 1.71 2.79 10.67
C LEU A 83 1.53 3.60 9.38
N GLN A 84 1.22 4.89 9.50
CA GLN A 84 0.98 5.76 8.36
C GLN A 84 2.20 5.84 7.45
N ARG A 85 3.38 6.07 8.04
CA ARG A 85 4.64 6.19 7.30
C ARG A 85 4.97 4.92 6.51
N TYR A 86 4.93 3.76 7.16
CA TYR A 86 5.38 2.51 6.51
C TYR A 86 4.32 1.86 5.63
N SER A 87 3.04 2.05 5.94
CA SER A 87 1.95 1.66 5.03
C SER A 87 2.07 2.39 3.70
N ARG A 88 2.29 3.72 3.75
CA ARG A 88 2.50 4.54 2.55
C ARG A 88 3.70 4.05 1.75
N LEU A 89 4.86 3.86 2.40
CA LEU A 89 6.07 3.40 1.71
C LEU A 89 5.90 1.99 1.11
N LEU A 90 5.15 1.10 1.75
CA LEU A 90 4.84 -0.21 1.21
C LEU A 90 3.90 -0.14 0.01
N GLU A 91 2.83 0.66 0.10
CA GLU A 91 1.87 0.83 -0.99
C GLU A 91 2.54 1.47 -2.22
N GLU A 92 3.37 2.49 -2.03
CA GLU A 92 4.16 3.12 -3.09
C GLU A 92 5.19 2.16 -3.70
N SER A 93 5.82 1.30 -2.88
CA SER A 93 6.79 0.30 -3.36
C SER A 93 6.14 -0.90 -4.07
N SER A 94 4.83 -1.12 -3.91
CA SER A 94 4.12 -2.29 -4.44
C SER A 94 3.73 -2.15 -5.92
N GLY A 95 4.13 -1.05 -6.57
CA GLY A 95 3.93 -0.83 -8.00
C GLY A 95 2.68 0.03 -8.32
N ARG A 96 2.27 0.01 -9.59
CA ARG A 96 1.23 0.91 -10.11
C ARG A 96 -0.20 0.54 -9.67
N SER A 97 -0.42 -0.68 -9.16
CA SER A 97 -1.72 -1.09 -8.64
C SER A 97 -1.73 -1.35 -7.13
N PRO A 98 -2.81 -0.93 -6.43
CA PRO A 98 -3.00 -1.19 -4.99
C PRO A 98 -3.33 -2.66 -4.70
N ALA A 99 -3.42 -3.52 -5.72
CA ALA A 99 -3.77 -4.93 -5.59
C ALA A 99 -2.77 -5.71 -4.73
N HIS A 100 -1.47 -5.49 -4.94
CA HIS A 100 -0.41 -6.19 -4.21
C HIS A 100 -0.35 -5.78 -2.74
N PHE A 101 -0.48 -4.47 -2.47
CA PHE A 101 -0.50 -3.97 -1.10
C PHE A 101 -1.75 -4.43 -0.35
N SER A 102 -2.94 -4.31 -0.95
CA SER A 102 -4.19 -4.79 -0.33
C SER A 102 -4.20 -6.30 -0.07
N TRP A 103 -3.55 -7.09 -0.93
CA TRP A 103 -3.36 -8.52 -0.69
C TRP A 103 -2.45 -8.79 0.51
N LEU A 104 -1.32 -8.08 0.61
CA LEU A 104 -0.46 -8.12 1.78
C LEU A 104 -1.23 -7.79 3.06
N LEU A 105 -2.03 -6.72 3.05
CA LEU A 105 -2.84 -6.32 4.20
C LEU A 105 -3.86 -7.38 4.58
N THR A 106 -4.51 -7.99 3.59
CA THR A 106 -5.51 -9.03 3.80
C THR A 106 -4.87 -10.27 4.42
N PHE A 107 -3.75 -10.73 3.86
CA PHE A 107 -3.03 -11.89 4.38
C PHE A 107 -2.49 -11.65 5.79
N ALA A 108 -1.85 -10.51 6.03
CA ALA A 108 -1.37 -10.13 7.36
C ALA A 108 -2.52 -10.11 8.38
N SER A 109 -3.67 -9.55 8.01
CA SER A 109 -4.87 -9.53 8.84
C SER A 109 -5.39 -10.95 9.11
N THR A 110 -5.47 -11.80 8.09
CA THR A 110 -5.90 -13.20 8.26
C THR A 110 -4.98 -13.98 9.20
N LEU A 111 -3.66 -13.88 9.04
CA LEU A 111 -2.71 -14.56 9.94
C LEU A 111 -2.81 -14.03 11.37
N LEU A 112 -2.94 -12.72 11.56
CA LEU A 112 -3.12 -12.14 12.89
C LEU A 112 -4.42 -12.61 13.55
N LEU A 113 -5.52 -12.75 12.80
CA LEU A 113 -6.78 -13.30 13.32
C LEU A 113 -6.64 -14.77 13.74
N CYS A 114 -5.85 -15.57 13.02
CA CYS A 114 -5.57 -16.95 13.36
C CYS A 114 -4.71 -17.07 14.63
N ILE A 115 -3.76 -16.16 14.83
CA ILE A 115 -2.80 -16.19 15.95
C ILE A 115 -3.37 -15.51 17.21
N ALA A 116 -4.26 -14.52 17.06
CA ALA A 116 -4.93 -13.80 18.15
C ALA A 116 -5.47 -14.67 19.29
N PRO A 117 -6.22 -15.77 19.05
CA PRO A 117 -6.75 -16.61 20.12
C PRO A 117 -5.66 -17.38 20.87
N MET A 118 -4.52 -17.70 20.23
CA MET A 118 -3.43 -18.42 20.88
C MET A 118 -2.69 -17.56 21.91
N PHE A 119 -2.58 -16.26 21.65
CA PHE A 119 -1.86 -15.32 22.51
C PHE A 119 -2.79 -14.46 23.38
N SER A 120 -4.11 -14.70 23.31
CA SER A 120 -5.15 -13.95 24.03
C SER A 120 -5.02 -12.43 23.86
N MET A 121 -4.75 -11.99 22.62
CA MET A 121 -4.56 -10.57 22.30
C MET A 121 -5.91 -9.84 22.26
N ALA A 122 -5.97 -8.68 22.93
CA ALA A 122 -7.19 -7.88 22.99
C ALA A 122 -7.44 -7.07 21.70
N PHE A 123 -6.36 -6.60 21.06
CA PHE A 123 -6.38 -5.69 19.90
C PHE A 123 -5.28 -6.08 18.90
N LEU A 124 -5.55 -5.88 17.61
CA LEU A 124 -4.66 -6.34 16.52
C LEU A 124 -4.03 -5.17 15.72
N GLY A 125 -4.46 -3.93 15.95
CA GLY A 125 -3.94 -2.76 15.23
C GLY A 125 -2.43 -2.59 15.40
N THR A 126 -1.93 -2.64 16.63
CA THR A 126 -0.50 -2.54 16.97
C THR A 126 0.32 -3.70 16.37
N ALA A 127 -0.20 -4.93 16.47
CA ALA A 127 0.40 -6.11 15.86
C ALA A 127 0.49 -5.99 14.33
N LEU A 128 -0.53 -5.43 13.70
CA LEU A 128 -0.51 -5.18 12.27
C LEU A 128 0.50 -4.10 11.89
N SER A 129 0.54 -2.98 12.63
CA SER A 129 1.55 -1.93 12.42
C SER A 129 2.96 -2.51 12.48
N SER A 130 3.26 -3.29 13.53
CA SER A 130 4.53 -4.02 13.68
C SER A 130 4.82 -4.95 12.50
N THR A 131 3.80 -5.64 11.97
CA THR A 131 3.93 -6.51 10.78
C THR A 131 4.39 -5.73 9.54
N LEU A 132 3.75 -4.59 9.25
CA LEU A 132 4.09 -3.75 8.08
C LEU A 132 5.47 -3.13 8.22
N ILE A 133 5.78 -2.62 9.41
CA ILE A 133 7.09 -2.12 9.79
C ILE A 133 8.17 -3.18 9.51
N TYR A 134 7.94 -4.40 9.99
CA TYR A 134 8.87 -5.49 9.81
C TYR A 134 9.09 -5.81 8.33
N ILE A 135 8.03 -5.95 7.53
CA ILE A 135 8.14 -6.28 6.11
C ILE A 135 8.92 -5.20 5.35
N TRP A 136 8.56 -3.93 5.55
CA TRP A 136 9.26 -2.82 4.92
C TRP A 136 10.75 -2.78 5.31
N SER A 137 11.04 -3.02 6.60
CA SER A 137 12.40 -3.00 7.12
C SER A 137 13.32 -4.05 6.48
N ARG A 138 12.75 -5.22 6.16
CA ARG A 138 13.47 -6.34 5.54
C ARG A 138 13.60 -6.19 4.03
N LYS A 139 12.65 -5.52 3.38
CA LYS A 139 12.71 -5.18 1.95
C LYS A 139 13.75 -4.09 1.65
N ASN A 140 14.04 -3.22 2.61
CA ASN A 140 14.95 -2.08 2.43
C ASN A 140 16.15 -2.12 3.41
N PRO A 141 16.97 -3.18 3.41
CA PRO A 141 18.00 -3.40 4.43
C PRO A 141 19.11 -2.34 4.46
N ASP A 142 19.36 -1.69 3.33
CA ASP A 142 20.42 -0.68 3.18
C ASP A 142 20.00 0.72 3.60
N THR A 143 18.70 0.96 3.81
CA THR A 143 18.17 2.26 4.22
C THR A 143 18.59 2.56 5.65
N MET A 144 19.26 3.70 5.85
CA MET A 144 19.58 4.23 7.17
C MET A 144 18.43 5.09 7.69
N LEU A 145 18.04 4.86 8.93
CA LEU A 145 16.94 5.55 9.60
C LEU A 145 17.45 6.17 10.89
N SER A 146 16.93 7.35 11.21
CA SER A 146 17.16 8.02 12.47
C SER A 146 15.90 7.93 13.34
N PHE A 147 16.03 7.36 14.53
CA PHE A 147 14.97 7.33 15.52
C PHE A 147 15.11 8.54 16.45
N LEU A 148 14.06 9.35 16.49
CA LEU A 148 13.99 10.61 17.24
C LEU A 148 15.10 11.63 16.90
N GLY A 149 15.80 11.47 15.77
CA GLY A 149 16.94 12.33 15.41
C GLY A 149 18.23 12.01 16.17
N LEU A 150 18.21 11.03 17.08
CA LEU A 150 19.31 10.73 18.00
C LEU A 150 20.07 9.47 17.62
N ILE A 151 19.34 8.40 17.27
CA ILE A 151 19.93 7.07 17.05
C ILE A 151 19.78 6.72 15.57
N VAL A 152 20.90 6.59 14.88
CA VAL A 152 20.92 6.15 13.47
C VAL A 152 21.21 4.66 13.40
N PHE A 153 20.35 3.91 12.69
CA PHE A 153 20.51 2.48 12.47
C PHE A 153 19.96 2.04 11.11
N ARG A 154 20.28 0.81 10.70
CA ARG A 154 19.77 0.22 9.45
C ARG A 154 18.33 -0.27 9.60
N ALA A 155 17.54 -0.16 8.55
CA ALA A 155 16.12 -0.51 8.56
C ALA A 155 15.78 -1.83 9.27
N PRO A 156 16.49 -2.97 9.09
CA PRO A 156 16.13 -4.24 9.72
C PRO A 156 16.11 -4.23 11.26
N TYR A 157 16.81 -3.27 11.88
CA TYR A 157 16.80 -3.08 13.33
C TYR A 157 15.58 -2.29 13.83
N LEU A 158 14.83 -1.64 12.94
CA LEU A 158 13.70 -0.81 13.29
C LEU A 158 12.64 -1.52 14.15
N PRO A 159 12.08 -2.67 13.77
CA PRO A 159 11.09 -3.36 14.61
C PRO A 159 11.61 -3.67 16.02
N TRP A 160 12.91 -3.94 16.17
CA TRP A 160 13.54 -4.21 17.46
C TRP A 160 13.72 -2.95 18.30
N VAL A 161 14.08 -1.83 17.68
CA VAL A 161 14.16 -0.52 18.35
C VAL A 161 12.78 -0.07 18.81
N LEU A 162 11.75 -0.27 18.00
CA LEU A 162 10.37 0.04 18.35
C LEU A 162 9.88 -0.80 19.53
N LEU A 163 10.16 -2.11 19.50
CA LEU A 163 9.86 -3.04 20.59
C LEU A 163 10.55 -2.63 21.90
N ALA A 164 11.83 -2.27 21.83
CA ALA A 164 12.58 -1.81 22.99
C ALA A 164 12.03 -0.50 23.56
N PHE A 165 11.65 0.44 22.69
CA PHE A 165 11.02 1.70 23.09
C PHE A 165 9.68 1.44 23.79
N SER A 166 8.83 0.60 23.22
CA SER A 166 7.53 0.22 23.82
C SER A 166 7.70 -0.47 25.17
N LEU A 167 8.69 -1.37 25.31
CA LEU A 167 9.00 -2.03 26.58
C LEU A 167 9.45 -1.02 27.65
N VAL A 168 10.25 -0.02 27.29
CA VAL A 168 10.69 1.03 28.23
C VAL A 168 9.53 1.95 28.63
N MET A 169 8.64 2.28 27.71
CA MET A 169 7.49 3.14 27.97
C MET A 169 6.41 2.46 28.82
N HIS A 170 6.11 1.19 28.55
CA HIS A 170 5.03 0.46 29.22
C HIS A 170 5.49 -0.39 30.41
N GLY A 171 6.79 -0.67 30.55
CA GLY A 171 7.34 -1.53 31.58
C GLY A 171 6.88 -3.00 31.49
N THR A 172 6.24 -3.39 30.39
CA THR A 172 5.73 -4.74 30.14
C THR A 172 6.11 -5.19 28.73
N VAL A 173 6.14 -6.50 28.51
CA VAL A 173 6.50 -7.06 27.20
C VAL A 173 5.33 -6.88 26.22
N PRO A 174 5.48 -6.12 25.12
CA PRO A 174 4.43 -5.92 24.12
C PRO A 174 4.29 -7.17 23.24
N LYS A 175 3.43 -8.11 23.68
CA LYS A 175 3.20 -9.40 23.01
C LYS A 175 2.64 -9.25 21.61
N ASP A 176 1.83 -8.22 21.40
CA ASP A 176 1.22 -7.80 20.15
C ASP A 176 2.27 -7.38 19.11
N GLU A 177 3.23 -6.54 19.49
CA GLU A 177 4.33 -6.16 18.61
C GLU A 177 5.20 -7.36 18.23
N MET A 178 5.51 -8.24 19.19
CA MET A 178 6.24 -9.49 18.94
C MET A 178 5.50 -10.40 17.95
N CYS A 179 4.18 -10.55 18.13
CA CYS A 179 3.35 -11.31 17.20
C CYS A 179 3.40 -10.71 15.80
N GLY A 180 3.37 -9.39 15.68
CA GLY A 180 3.52 -8.69 14.41
C GLY A 180 4.85 -8.99 13.71
N ILE A 181 5.95 -9.01 14.46
CA ILE A 181 7.27 -9.38 13.93
C ILE A 181 7.26 -10.80 13.38
N VAL A 182 6.65 -11.75 14.09
CA VAL A 182 6.54 -13.16 13.65
C VAL A 182 5.72 -13.27 12.36
N VAL A 183 4.55 -12.63 12.30
CA VAL A 183 3.70 -12.63 11.10
C VAL A 183 4.42 -11.99 9.92
N GLY A 184 5.11 -10.87 10.13
CA GLY A 184 5.91 -10.20 9.12
C GLY A 184 7.05 -11.09 8.62
N HIS A 185 7.68 -11.87 9.51
CA HIS A 185 8.71 -12.83 9.15
C HIS A 185 8.17 -13.97 8.28
N ILE A 186 6.98 -14.50 8.61
CA ILE A 186 6.32 -15.53 7.80
C ILE A 186 6.06 -15.00 6.39
N TRP A 187 5.46 -13.80 6.26
CA TRP A 187 5.23 -13.19 4.95
C TRP A 187 6.53 -13.00 4.17
N TYR A 188 7.53 -12.37 4.77
CA TYR A 188 8.83 -12.11 4.15
C TYR A 188 9.52 -13.41 3.71
N PHE A 189 9.46 -14.46 4.52
CA PHE A 189 10.06 -15.75 4.17
C PHE A 189 9.43 -16.32 2.89
N PHE A 190 8.11 -16.37 2.81
CA PHE A 190 7.42 -16.94 1.65
C PHE A 190 7.45 -16.05 0.41
N ASN A 191 7.49 -14.73 0.59
CA ASN A 191 7.43 -13.79 -0.52
C ASN A 191 8.81 -13.42 -1.08
N ASP A 192 9.84 -13.31 -0.22
CA ASP A 192 11.15 -12.78 -0.62
C ASP A 192 12.27 -13.84 -0.52
N VAL A 193 12.18 -14.80 0.40
CA VAL A 193 13.23 -15.84 0.60
C VAL A 193 12.95 -17.10 -0.21
N TYR A 194 11.69 -17.53 -0.28
CA TYR A 194 11.28 -18.78 -0.91
C TYR A 194 11.42 -18.82 -2.46
N PRO A 195 11.06 -17.76 -3.22
CA PRO A 195 11.10 -17.82 -4.69
C PRO A 195 12.50 -18.04 -5.30
N PRO A 196 13.57 -17.37 -4.82
CA PRO A 196 14.93 -17.62 -5.30
C PRO A 196 15.40 -19.07 -5.11
N LEU A 197 14.88 -19.78 -4.11
CA LEU A 197 15.26 -21.16 -3.77
C LEU A 197 14.49 -22.20 -4.58
N HIS A 198 13.32 -21.86 -5.15
CA HIS A 198 12.39 -22.81 -5.79
C HIS A 198 12.02 -22.42 -7.24
N GLY A 199 12.96 -21.82 -7.98
CA GLY A 199 12.79 -21.56 -9.41
C GLY A 199 11.83 -20.41 -9.75
N GLY A 200 11.67 -19.44 -8.85
CA GLY A 200 10.89 -18.22 -9.10
C GLY A 200 9.38 -18.33 -8.85
N HIS A 201 8.89 -19.46 -8.34
CA HIS A 201 7.50 -19.58 -7.93
C HIS A 201 7.27 -18.87 -6.59
N SER A 202 6.50 -17.78 -6.62
CA SER A 202 6.04 -17.05 -5.43
C SER A 202 4.67 -17.59 -4.98
N PRO A 203 4.60 -18.43 -3.92
CA PRO A 203 3.35 -19.06 -3.50
C PRO A 203 2.32 -18.07 -2.94
N LEU A 204 2.73 -16.84 -2.62
CA LEU A 204 1.90 -15.81 -2.03
C LEU A 204 1.51 -14.68 -2.99
N ASP A 205 1.76 -14.84 -4.29
CA ASP A 205 1.31 -13.85 -5.28
C ASP A 205 -0.22 -13.69 -5.23
N PRO A 206 -0.74 -12.46 -5.38
CA PRO A 206 -2.17 -12.23 -5.36
C PRO A 206 -2.84 -13.01 -6.49
N PRO A 207 -3.95 -13.72 -6.20
CA PRO A 207 -4.63 -14.48 -7.22
C PRO A 207 -5.22 -13.53 -8.27
N THR A 208 -5.35 -14.00 -9.51
CA THR A 208 -5.76 -13.15 -10.64
C THR A 208 -7.13 -12.51 -10.44
N TRP A 209 -8.03 -13.14 -9.69
CA TRP A 209 -9.33 -12.56 -9.34
C TRP A 209 -9.21 -11.34 -8.41
N TRP A 210 -8.20 -11.32 -7.53
CA TRP A 210 -7.92 -10.18 -6.65
C TRP A 210 -7.41 -9.01 -7.47
N ILE A 211 -6.44 -9.24 -8.35
CA ILE A 211 -5.90 -8.22 -9.25
C ILE A 211 -7.02 -7.60 -10.09
N ARG A 212 -7.90 -8.43 -10.68
CA ARG A 212 -9.05 -7.98 -11.47
C ARG A 212 -10.03 -7.10 -10.71
N LEU A 213 -10.14 -7.27 -9.38
CA LEU A 213 -11.01 -6.44 -8.55
C LEU A 213 -10.49 -4.99 -8.45
N PHE A 214 -9.17 -4.80 -8.45
CA PHE A 214 -8.53 -3.49 -8.32
C PHE A 214 -8.19 -2.85 -9.67
N ASP A 215 -7.72 -3.63 -10.65
CA ASP A 215 -7.23 -3.14 -11.94
C ASP A 215 -8.27 -3.19 -13.06
N GLY A 216 -9.44 -3.81 -12.80
CA GLY A 216 -10.50 -3.98 -13.79
C GLY A 216 -10.19 -5.03 -14.87
N PRO A 217 -11.08 -5.22 -15.85
CA PRO A 217 -10.84 -6.13 -16.97
C PRO A 217 -9.62 -5.67 -17.78
N PRO A 218 -8.76 -6.59 -18.24
CA PRO A 218 -7.64 -6.22 -19.09
C PRO A 218 -8.17 -5.48 -20.33
N PRO A 219 -7.46 -4.43 -20.80
CA PRO A 219 -7.84 -3.75 -22.03
C PRO A 219 -7.93 -4.79 -23.16
N PRO A 220 -8.94 -4.68 -24.05
CA PRO A 220 -9.04 -5.59 -25.18
C PRO A 220 -7.72 -5.54 -25.96
N PRO A 221 -7.25 -6.68 -26.51
CA PRO A 221 -6.03 -6.69 -27.30
C PRO A 221 -6.17 -5.63 -28.38
N VAL A 222 -5.22 -4.70 -28.43
CA VAL A 222 -5.12 -3.73 -29.51
C VAL A 222 -4.89 -4.57 -30.76
N VAL A 223 -5.97 -4.78 -31.52
CA VAL A 223 -5.84 -5.28 -32.88
C VAL A 223 -5.16 -4.12 -33.60
N GLU A 224 -3.85 -4.23 -33.79
CA GLU A 224 -3.15 -3.44 -34.82
C GLU A 224 -3.83 -3.82 -36.13
N THR A 225 -4.86 -3.07 -36.50
CA THR A 225 -5.31 -3.04 -37.88
C THR A 225 -4.11 -2.55 -38.64
N ALA A 226 -3.42 -3.47 -39.33
CA ALA A 226 -2.43 -3.14 -40.32
C ALA A 226 -3.07 -2.07 -41.21
N GLU A 227 -2.63 -0.83 -41.04
CA GLU A 227 -2.95 0.23 -41.98
C GLU A 227 -2.42 -0.28 -43.31
N ASP A 228 -3.35 -0.61 -44.20
CA ASP A 228 -3.08 -0.94 -45.58
C ASP A 228 -2.39 0.28 -46.16
N ASP A 229 -1.05 0.25 -46.22
CA ASP A 229 -0.20 1.18 -46.94
C ASP A 229 -0.54 1.05 -48.44
N GLY A 230 -1.72 1.54 -48.80
CA GLY A 230 -2.18 1.73 -50.16
C GLY A 230 -1.32 2.79 -50.80
N PHE A 231 -0.25 2.33 -51.44
CA PHE A 231 0.58 3.08 -52.36
C PHE A 231 -0.29 3.66 -53.49
N ALA A 232 -0.89 4.82 -53.26
CA ALA A 232 -1.56 5.61 -54.27
C ALA A 232 -0.50 6.35 -55.10
N ASP A 233 0.00 5.68 -56.13
CA ASP A 233 0.78 6.29 -57.20
C ASP A 233 -0.13 7.25 -58.00
N HIS A 234 -0.07 8.53 -57.65
CA HIS A 234 -0.66 9.61 -58.43
C HIS A 234 0.37 10.73 -58.61
N GLY A 235 0.97 10.77 -59.81
CA GLY A 235 1.40 12.04 -60.38
C GLY A 235 2.69 12.01 -61.21
N ALA A 236 2.60 11.61 -62.47
CA ALA A 236 3.54 12.08 -63.50
C ALA A 236 2.76 12.45 -64.77
N VAL A 237 2.32 13.71 -64.80
CA VAL A 237 1.96 14.41 -66.04
C VAL A 237 3.23 15.09 -66.52
N ASP A 238 3.78 14.65 -67.66
CA ASP A 238 4.58 15.52 -68.51
C ASP A 238 4.22 15.25 -69.98
N ASN A 239 3.65 16.27 -70.61
CA ASN A 239 3.36 16.35 -72.03
C ASN A 239 4.46 17.20 -72.68
N GLY A 240 5.37 16.58 -73.41
CA GLY A 240 6.31 17.27 -74.30
C GLY A 240 6.23 16.68 -75.72
N PRO A 241 5.96 17.48 -76.78
CA PRO A 241 5.89 16.98 -78.15
C PRO A 241 7.20 17.28 -78.90
N SER A 242 7.89 16.28 -79.44
CA SER A 242 8.82 16.43 -80.59
C SER A 242 9.20 15.03 -81.09
N ALA A 243 8.75 14.65 -82.28
CA ALA A 243 9.51 14.73 -83.53
C ALA A 243 10.26 13.42 -83.84
N ASP A 244 9.88 12.84 -84.99
CA ASP A 244 10.74 12.15 -85.98
C ASP A 244 11.43 10.84 -85.57
N VAL A 245 11.55 9.76 -86.35
CA VAL A 245 11.32 9.39 -87.76
C VAL A 245 11.45 7.84 -87.78
N PRO A 246 10.86 7.10 -88.76
CA PRO A 246 10.85 5.63 -88.74
C PRO A 246 12.08 4.98 -89.43
N ALA A 247 12.09 3.64 -89.40
CA ALA A 247 12.94 2.67 -90.12
C ALA A 247 14.10 2.11 -89.26
N GLN A 248 14.36 0.80 -89.19
CA GLN A 248 14.06 -0.34 -90.07
C GLN A 248 13.82 -1.61 -89.25
#